data_AF-A0A0F9ULS6-F1
#
_entry.id   AF-A0A0F9ULS6-F1
#
_cell.length_a   1.000
_cell.length_b   1.000
_cell.length_c   1.000
_cell.angle_alpha   90.00
_cell.angle_beta   90.00
_cell.angle_gamma   90.00
#
_symmetry.space_group_name_H-M   'P 1'
#
loop_
_entity.id
_entity.type
_entity.pdbx_description
1 polymer ?
#
loop_
_entity_poly.entity_id
_entity_poly.type
_entity_poly.pdbx_seq_one_letter_code
_entity_poly.pdbx_strand_id
1 'polypeptide(L)'
;MTGIPRAPLWLGLAGLIPFIWGALTGLVDPLANWGATTLGGRFVGPYIQLFYGTVILSFMSGVLWGFATKTSGAKATAGYILAVLPALWAFFMTSGGPVGSGLNLMFGFAGLLVLDAAFWHWRLAPRWWLKLRTLLTVVVLACLAVGVFL
;
A
#
# COMPACT_ATOMS: atom_id res chain seq x y z
N MET A 1 -18.21 18.73 0.69
CA MET A 1 -16.77 19.02 0.83
C MET A 1 -16.02 18.28 -0.28
N THR A 2 -15.31 18.99 -1.16
CA THR A 2 -14.64 18.42 -2.36
C THR A 2 -13.14 18.18 -2.16
N GLY A 3 -12.53 18.79 -1.14
CA GLY A 3 -11.11 18.56 -0.78
C GLY A 3 -10.89 17.31 0.06
N ILE A 4 -9.65 16.78 0.02
CA ILE A 4 -9.22 15.71 0.94
C ILE A 4 -9.21 16.28 2.36
N PRO A 5 -9.88 15.64 3.34
CA PRO A 5 -9.83 16.10 4.72
C PRO A 5 -8.41 16.05 5.27
N ARG A 6 -8.05 17.01 6.13
CA ARG A 6 -6.67 17.19 6.63
C ARG A 6 -6.12 15.94 7.33
N ALA A 7 -6.92 15.29 8.17
CA ALA A 7 -6.46 14.12 8.93
C ALA A 7 -6.10 12.93 8.02
N PRO A 8 -6.97 12.42 7.11
CA PRO A 8 -6.60 11.41 6.13
C PRO A 8 -5.40 11.79 5.25
N LEU A 9 -5.28 13.07 4.88
CA LEU A 9 -4.14 13.53 4.08
C LEU A 9 -2.83 13.39 4.86
N TRP A 10 -2.74 13.98 6.06
CA TRP A 10 -1.51 13.97 6.84
C TRP A 10 -1.12 12.56 7.31
N LEU A 11 -2.10 11.78 7.76
CA LEU A 11 -1.85 10.39 8.16
C LEU A 11 -1.45 9.52 6.97
N GLY A 12 -2.07 9.74 5.80
CA GLY A 12 -1.70 9.06 4.56
C GLY A 12 -0.27 9.38 4.13
N LEU A 13 0.11 10.66 4.17
CA LEU A 13 1.47 11.09 3.85
C LEU A 13 2.50 10.58 4.87
N ALA A 14 2.18 10.59 6.15
CA ALA A 14 3.04 10.01 7.19
C ALA A 14 3.23 8.49 6.99
N GLY A 15 2.20 7.79 6.49
CA GLY A 15 2.31 6.40 6.09
C GLY A 15 3.30 6.14 4.94
N LEU A 16 3.76 7.16 4.21
CA LEU A 16 4.78 6.99 3.16
C LEU A 16 6.22 6.92 3.71
N ILE A 17 6.43 7.29 4.98
CA ILE A 17 7.76 7.39 5.58
C ILE A 17 8.57 6.09 5.43
N PRO A 18 8.04 4.89 5.76
CA PRO A 18 8.84 3.66 5.63
C PRO A 18 9.22 3.31 4.19
N PHE A 19 8.37 3.68 3.21
CA PHE A 19 8.67 3.46 1.79
C PHE A 19 9.80 4.37 1.30
N ILE A 20 9.71 5.66 1.62
CA ILE A 20 10.73 6.65 1.27
C ILE A 20 12.05 6.32 1.96
N TRP A 21 12.01 5.99 3.24
CA TRP A 21 13.20 5.57 4.00
C TRP A 21 13.86 4.34 3.39
N GLY A 22 13.08 3.31 3.05
CA GLY A 22 13.59 2.12 2.40
C GLY A 22 14.21 2.41 1.02
N ALA A 23 13.65 3.34 0.25
CA ALA A 23 14.21 3.73 -1.04
C ALA A 23 15.53 4.49 -0.87
N LEU A 24 15.60 5.44 0.08
CA LEU A 24 16.82 6.20 0.36
C LEU A 24 17.96 5.31 0.87
N THR A 25 17.65 4.39 1.78
CA THR A 25 18.64 3.42 2.27
C THR A 25 19.04 2.39 1.22
N GLY A 26 18.21 2.14 0.21
CA GLY A 26 18.60 1.32 -0.96
C GLY A 26 19.55 2.05 -1.93
N LEU A 27 19.59 3.38 -1.91
CA LEU A 27 20.38 4.20 -2.84
C LEU A 27 21.66 4.77 -2.21
N VAL A 28 21.77 4.79 -0.88
CA VAL A 28 22.83 5.52 -0.16
C VAL A 28 23.46 4.60 0.89
N ASP A 29 24.60 3.97 0.56
CA ASP A 29 25.28 3.01 1.44
C ASP A 29 25.59 3.54 2.85
N PRO A 30 26.10 4.78 3.05
CA PRO A 30 26.33 5.30 4.40
C PRO A 30 25.05 5.36 5.23
N LEU A 31 23.92 5.70 4.60
CA LEU A 31 22.62 5.76 5.25
C LEU A 31 22.09 4.36 5.57
N ALA A 32 22.29 3.41 4.67
CA ALA A 32 21.96 2.00 4.87
C ALA A 32 22.73 1.42 6.06
N ASN A 33 24.04 1.65 6.12
CA ASN A 33 24.91 1.16 7.21
C ASN A 33 24.52 1.78 8.56
N TRP A 34 24.27 3.09 8.60
CA TRP A 34 23.80 3.76 9.81
C TRP A 34 22.43 3.23 10.24
N GLY A 35 21.49 3.06 9.30
CA GLY A 35 20.16 2.53 9.58
C GLY A 35 20.19 1.09 10.09
N ALA A 36 21.02 0.24 9.48
CA ALA A 36 21.16 -1.16 9.87
C ALA A 36 21.76 -1.31 11.28
N THR A 37 22.71 -0.47 11.65
CA THR A 37 23.35 -0.47 12.97
C THR A 37 22.47 0.14 14.06
N THR A 38 21.72 1.21 13.74
CA THR A 38 20.92 1.96 14.73
C THR A 38 19.51 1.40 14.91
N LEU A 39 18.85 1.02 13.81
CA LEU A 39 17.46 0.57 13.78
C LEU A 39 17.33 -0.95 13.59
N GLY A 40 18.38 -1.61 13.10
CA GLY A 40 18.42 -3.02 12.76
C GLY A 40 18.25 -3.27 11.26
N GLY A 41 18.91 -4.31 10.74
CA GLY A 41 18.95 -4.62 9.30
C GLY A 41 17.59 -4.86 8.63
N ARG A 42 16.54 -5.18 9.39
CA ARG A 42 15.17 -5.30 8.87
C ARG A 42 14.52 -3.94 8.54
N PHE A 43 15.05 -2.86 9.11
CA PHE A 43 14.51 -1.50 8.98
C PHE A 43 15.25 -0.65 7.93
N VAL A 44 15.94 -1.28 6.99
CA VAL A 44 16.53 -0.63 5.81
C VAL A 44 16.00 -1.28 4.53
N GLY A 45 16.23 -0.63 3.39
CA GLY A 45 15.86 -1.15 2.08
C GLY A 45 16.56 -2.49 1.77
N PRO A 46 15.89 -3.41 1.04
CA PRO A 46 14.49 -3.37 0.62
C PRO A 46 13.52 -3.87 1.71
N TYR A 47 14.02 -4.51 2.77
CA TYR A 47 13.21 -5.28 3.72
C TYR A 47 12.13 -4.47 4.43
N ILE A 48 12.41 -3.23 4.82
CA ILE A 48 11.40 -2.37 5.45
C ILE A 48 10.23 -2.07 4.51
N GLN A 49 10.51 -1.86 3.21
CA GLN A 49 9.49 -1.59 2.21
C GLN A 49 8.61 -2.81 1.97
N LEU A 50 9.21 -4.00 1.90
CA LEU A 50 8.49 -5.24 1.70
C LEU A 50 7.60 -5.55 2.90
N PHE A 51 8.16 -5.51 4.11
CA PHE A 51 7.42 -5.79 5.32
C PHE A 51 6.26 -4.81 5.52
N TYR A 52 6.54 -3.50 5.42
CA TYR A 52 5.51 -2.49 5.61
C TYR A 52 4.51 -2.46 4.45
N GLY A 53 4.95 -2.73 3.22
CA GLY A 53 4.09 -2.90 2.05
C GLY A 53 3.05 -3.99 2.23
N THR A 54 3.46 -5.16 2.71
CA THR A 54 2.55 -6.28 3.02
C THR A 54 1.54 -5.89 4.11
N VAL A 55 1.97 -5.17 5.15
CA VAL A 55 1.10 -4.67 6.22
C VAL A 55 0.05 -3.70 5.67
N ILE A 56 0.46 -2.72 4.86
CA ILE A 56 -0.45 -1.70 4.33
C ILE A 56 -1.40 -2.29 3.30
N LEU A 57 -0.94 -3.17 2.42
CA LEU A 57 -1.79 -3.84 1.45
C LEU A 57 -2.90 -4.64 2.15
N SER A 58 -2.54 -5.37 3.20
CA SER A 58 -3.49 -6.12 4.04
C SER A 58 -4.40 -5.21 4.87
N PHE A 59 -3.89 -4.10 5.40
CA PHE A 59 -4.71 -3.12 6.13
C PHE A 59 -5.84 -2.56 5.25
N MET A 60 -5.54 -2.29 3.98
CA MET A 60 -6.52 -1.73 3.04
C MET A 60 -7.64 -2.71 2.69
N SER A 61 -7.41 -4.03 2.76
CA SER A 61 -8.49 -5.02 2.70
C SER A 61 -9.57 -4.76 3.74
N GLY A 62 -9.18 -4.45 4.99
CA GLY A 62 -10.13 -4.10 6.05
C GLY A 62 -10.95 -2.85 5.74
N VAL A 63 -10.35 -1.86 5.05
CA VAL A 63 -11.06 -0.65 4.64
C VAL A 63 -12.11 -0.95 3.56
N LEU A 64 -11.75 -1.74 2.54
CA LEU A 64 -12.71 -2.16 1.51
C LEU A 64 -13.87 -2.97 2.12
N TRP A 65 -13.57 -3.83 3.10
CA TRP A 65 -14.60 -4.56 3.84
C TRP A 65 -15.54 -3.58 4.56
N GLY A 66 -14.99 -2.56 5.21
CA GLY A 66 -15.76 -1.48 5.84
C GLY A 66 -16.60 -0.64 4.86
N PHE A 67 -16.23 -0.54 3.58
CA PHE A 67 -17.09 0.06 2.57
C PHE A 67 -18.21 -0.88 2.11
N ALA A 68 -17.95 -2.18 2.04
CA ALA A 68 -18.95 -3.17 1.65
C ALA A 68 -20.14 -3.23 2.62
N THR A 69 -19.95 -2.88 3.91
CA THR A 69 -21.04 -2.79 4.90
C THR A 69 -22.09 -1.72 4.60
N LYS A 70 -21.79 -0.77 3.70
CA LYS A 70 -22.71 0.31 3.30
C LYS A 70 -23.73 -0.11 2.24
N THR A 71 -23.69 -1.35 1.79
CA THR A 71 -24.62 -1.91 0.80
C THR A 71 -25.10 -3.29 1.25
N SER A 72 -26.12 -3.82 0.58
CA SER A 72 -26.71 -5.14 0.87
C SER A 72 -26.83 -6.01 -0.40
N GLY A 73 -27.24 -7.27 -0.21
CA GLY A 73 -27.47 -8.23 -1.29
C GLY A 73 -26.20 -8.60 -2.06
N ALA A 74 -26.37 -8.97 -3.33
CA ALA A 74 -25.28 -9.45 -4.18
C ALA A 74 -24.10 -8.47 -4.29
N LYS A 75 -24.37 -7.16 -4.28
CA LYS A 75 -23.32 -6.13 -4.33
C LYS A 75 -22.46 -6.13 -3.07
N ALA A 76 -23.04 -6.35 -1.89
CA ALA A 76 -22.29 -6.48 -0.64
C ALA A 76 -21.41 -7.72 -0.66
N THR A 77 -21.96 -8.86 -1.09
CA THR A 77 -21.21 -10.11 -1.25
C THR A 77 -20.00 -9.92 -2.17
N ALA A 78 -20.18 -9.30 -3.33
CA ALA A 78 -19.07 -8.98 -4.22
C ALA A 78 -18.04 -8.06 -3.55
N GLY A 79 -18.50 -7.04 -2.83
CA GLY A 79 -17.63 -6.15 -2.05
C GLY A 79 -16.78 -6.91 -1.02
N TYR A 80 -17.37 -7.80 -0.24
CA TYR A 80 -16.63 -8.60 0.74
C TYR A 80 -15.61 -9.53 0.08
N ILE A 81 -15.98 -10.20 -1.02
CA ILE A 81 -15.04 -11.07 -1.77
C ILE A 81 -13.85 -10.24 -2.28
N LEU A 82 -14.12 -9.11 -2.93
CA LEU A 82 -13.07 -8.23 -3.45
C LEU A 82 -12.19 -7.66 -2.36
N ALA A 83 -12.75 -7.34 -1.19
CA ALA A 83 -12.02 -6.79 -0.06
C ALA A 83 -10.95 -7.75 0.47
N VAL A 84 -11.13 -9.06 0.35
CA VAL A 84 -10.16 -10.06 0.84
C VAL A 84 -8.96 -10.24 -0.09
N LEU A 85 -9.11 -9.93 -1.38
CA LEU A 85 -8.09 -10.20 -2.39
C LEU A 85 -6.73 -9.57 -2.08
N PRO A 86 -6.61 -8.29 -1.66
CA PRO A 86 -5.31 -7.68 -1.37
C PRO A 86 -4.54 -8.38 -0.24
N ALA A 87 -5.22 -8.77 0.85
CA ALA A 87 -4.59 -9.49 1.96
C ALA A 87 -4.12 -10.89 1.56
N LEU A 88 -4.94 -11.65 0.80
CA LEU A 88 -4.52 -12.95 0.28
C LEU A 88 -3.38 -12.83 -0.72
N TRP A 89 -3.43 -11.81 -1.58
CA TRP A 89 -2.34 -11.50 -2.51
C TRP A 89 -1.04 -11.26 -1.76
N ALA A 90 -1.06 -10.39 -0.74
CA ALA A 90 0.07 -10.16 0.15
C ALA A 90 0.59 -11.47 0.75
N PHE A 91 -0.29 -12.29 1.31
CA PHE A 91 0.07 -13.54 1.98
C PHE A 91 0.78 -14.54 1.05
N PHE A 92 0.25 -14.76 -0.16
CA PHE A 92 0.79 -15.77 -1.07
C PHE A 92 1.96 -15.25 -1.91
N MET A 93 1.95 -13.97 -2.31
CA MET A 93 2.85 -13.47 -3.36
C MET A 93 4.12 -12.78 -2.83
N THR A 94 4.23 -12.49 -1.53
CA THR A 94 5.42 -11.81 -0.96
C THR A 94 6.42 -12.78 -0.31
N SER A 95 6.57 -13.98 -0.85
CA SER A 95 7.47 -15.04 -0.33
C SER A 95 8.66 -15.37 -1.25
N GLY A 96 8.67 -14.87 -2.49
CA GLY A 96 9.63 -15.25 -3.55
C GLY A 96 10.94 -14.44 -3.61
N GLY A 97 11.45 -13.95 -2.47
CA GLY A 97 12.65 -13.09 -2.39
C GLY A 97 12.38 -11.60 -2.67
N PRO A 98 13.39 -10.71 -2.51
CA PRO A 98 13.14 -9.27 -2.45
C PRO A 98 12.56 -8.65 -3.74
N VAL A 99 13.15 -8.97 -4.90
CA VAL A 99 12.71 -8.43 -6.20
C VAL A 99 11.30 -8.95 -6.55
N GLY A 100 11.07 -10.25 -6.44
CA GLY A 100 9.77 -10.86 -6.72
C GLY A 100 8.67 -10.34 -5.79
N SER A 101 8.97 -10.24 -4.49
CA SER A 101 8.04 -9.67 -3.51
C SER A 101 7.76 -8.19 -3.78
N GLY A 102 8.78 -7.42 -4.19
CA GLY A 102 8.63 -6.02 -4.57
C GLY A 102 7.72 -5.84 -5.78
N LEU A 103 7.95 -6.60 -6.86
CA LEU A 103 7.08 -6.63 -8.04
C LEU A 103 5.64 -7.00 -7.69
N ASN A 104 5.46 -8.05 -6.88
CA ASN A 104 4.13 -8.47 -6.44
C ASN A 104 3.43 -7.42 -5.58
N LEU A 105 4.16 -6.69 -4.72
CA LEU A 105 3.59 -5.55 -3.99
C LEU A 105 3.20 -4.41 -4.93
N MET A 106 4.01 -4.12 -5.96
CA MET A 106 3.65 -3.12 -6.98
C MET A 106 2.34 -3.48 -7.69
N PHE A 107 2.21 -4.73 -8.15
CA PHE A 107 0.95 -5.23 -8.71
C PHE A 107 -0.20 -5.20 -7.70
N GLY A 108 0.06 -5.55 -6.44
CA GLY A 108 -0.92 -5.50 -5.36
C GLY A 108 -1.47 -4.09 -5.12
N PHE A 109 -0.60 -3.08 -5.03
CA PHE A 109 -1.01 -1.68 -4.86
C PHE A 109 -1.72 -1.10 -6.08
N ALA A 110 -1.27 -1.46 -7.29
CA ALA A 110 -1.95 -1.06 -8.53
C ALA A 110 -3.35 -1.69 -8.63
N GLY A 111 -3.46 -3.00 -8.36
CA GLY A 111 -4.73 -3.73 -8.31
C GLY A 111 -5.66 -3.18 -7.23
N LEU A 112 -5.13 -2.86 -6.05
CA LEU A 112 -5.89 -2.22 -4.98
C LEU A 112 -6.45 -0.85 -5.41
N LEU A 113 -5.71 -0.05 -6.18
CA LEU A 113 -6.23 1.22 -6.71
C LEU A 113 -7.41 1.00 -7.69
N VAL A 114 -7.38 -0.09 -8.47
CA VAL A 114 -8.51 -0.50 -9.32
C VAL A 114 -9.72 -0.90 -8.46
N LEU A 115 -9.50 -1.63 -7.37
CA LEU A 115 -10.57 -1.96 -6.42
C LEU A 115 -11.13 -0.68 -5.76
N ASP A 116 -10.26 0.23 -5.32
CA ASP A 116 -10.67 1.54 -4.79
C ASP A 116 -11.57 2.28 -5.80
N ALA A 117 -11.27 2.19 -7.10
CA ALA A 117 -12.07 2.80 -8.16
C ALA A 117 -13.44 2.13 -8.34
N ALA A 118 -13.51 0.79 -8.24
CA ALA A 118 -14.77 0.06 -8.27
C ALA A 118 -15.68 0.45 -7.09
N PHE A 119 -15.13 0.50 -5.87
CA PHE A 119 -15.86 0.89 -4.66
C PHE A 119 -16.30 2.36 -4.68
N TRP A 120 -15.49 3.23 -5.28
CA TRP A 120 -15.87 4.63 -5.53
C TRP A 120 -16.99 4.74 -6.57
N HIS A 121 -16.91 3.97 -7.66
CA HIS A 121 -17.94 3.93 -8.69
C HIS A 121 -19.29 3.43 -8.15
N TRP A 122 -19.26 2.45 -7.23
CA TRP A 122 -20.44 1.99 -6.49
C TRP A 122 -20.94 2.97 -5.42
N ARG A 123 -20.32 4.15 -5.29
CA ARG A 123 -20.63 5.20 -4.30
C ARG A 123 -20.48 4.75 -2.85
N LEU A 124 -19.64 3.75 -2.58
CA LEU A 124 -19.35 3.26 -1.22
C LEU A 124 -18.19 4.02 -0.59
N ALA A 125 -17.23 4.45 -1.40
CA ALA A 125 -16.09 5.26 -0.96
C ALA A 125 -16.41 6.77 -1.00
N PRO A 126 -15.82 7.58 -0.09
CA PRO A 126 -15.95 9.04 -0.14
C PRO A 126 -15.44 9.67 -1.44
N ARG A 127 -15.98 10.83 -1.82
CA ARG A 127 -15.60 11.53 -3.07
C ARG A 127 -14.11 11.84 -3.20
N TRP A 128 -13.44 12.13 -2.09
CA TRP A 128 -12.01 12.46 -2.03
C TRP A 128 -11.08 11.24 -2.02
N TRP A 129 -11.64 10.03 -1.89
CA TRP A 129 -10.89 8.80 -1.66
C TRP A 129 -9.87 8.52 -2.76
N LEU A 130 -10.31 8.46 -4.01
CA LEU A 130 -9.43 8.17 -5.14
C LEU A 130 -8.30 9.19 -5.30
N LYS A 131 -8.58 10.48 -5.09
CA LYS A 131 -7.55 11.51 -5.17
C LYS A 131 -6.41 11.25 -4.16
N LEU A 132 -6.77 10.88 -2.93
CA LEU A 132 -5.78 10.51 -1.92
C LEU A 132 -5.06 9.21 -2.30
N ARG A 133 -5.81 8.16 -2.65
CA ARG A 133 -5.25 6.84 -2.95
C ARG A 133 -4.30 6.88 -4.15
N THR A 134 -4.64 7.59 -5.23
CA THR A 134 -3.74 7.76 -6.38
C THR A 134 -2.43 8.43 -5.98
N LEU A 135 -2.49 9.53 -5.21
CA LEU A 135 -1.28 10.21 -4.74
C LEU A 135 -0.37 9.27 -3.93
N LEU A 136 -0.93 8.56 -2.94
CA LEU A 136 -0.16 7.66 -2.08
C LEU A 136 0.39 6.47 -2.88
N THR A 137 -0.43 5.85 -3.72
CA THR A 137 -0.03 4.70 -4.54
C THR A 137 1.09 5.07 -5.51
N VAL A 138 1.04 6.24 -6.17
CA VAL A 138 2.12 6.67 -7.06
C VAL A 138 3.46 6.76 -6.31
N VAL A 139 3.47 7.35 -5.12
CA VAL A 139 4.70 7.44 -4.31
C VAL A 139 5.18 6.07 -3.86
N VAL A 140 4.28 5.19 -3.40
CA VAL A 140 4.61 3.81 -3.01
C VAL A 140 5.23 3.05 -4.18
N LEU A 141 4.64 3.10 -5.37
CA LEU A 141 5.15 2.41 -6.55
C LEU A 141 6.52 2.95 -6.96
N ALA A 142 6.74 4.26 -6.90
CA ALA A 142 8.05 4.85 -7.18
C ALA A 142 9.11 4.39 -6.17
N CYS A 143 8.77 4.32 -4.88
CA CYS A 143 9.69 3.84 -3.85
C CYS A 143 10.00 2.34 -3.99
N LEU A 144 9.01 1.52 -4.31
CA LEU A 144 9.21 0.08 -4.54
C LEU A 144 10.02 -0.18 -5.81
N ALA A 145 9.85 0.63 -6.85
CA ALA A 145 10.63 0.54 -8.07
C ALA A 145 12.13 0.70 -7.81
N VAL A 146 12.53 1.54 -6.85
CA VAL A 146 13.93 1.66 -6.42
C VAL A 146 14.45 0.31 -5.95
N GLY A 147 13.79 -0.34 -4.98
CA GLY A 147 14.26 -1.63 -4.43
C GLY A 147 14.13 -2.82 -5.40
N VAL A 148 13.48 -2.65 -6.55
CA VAL A 148 13.27 -3.70 -7.56
C VAL A 148 14.23 -3.54 -8.74
N PHE A 149 14.52 -2.31 -9.17
CA PHE A 149 15.20 -2.03 -10.43
C PHE A 149 16.55 -1.32 -10.29
N LEU A 150 16.89 -0.78 -9.12
CA LEU A 150 18.15 -0.09 -8.84
C LEU A 150 18.95 -0.86 -7.79
#